data_AF-A0A1Q5S1P7-F1
#
_entry.id   AF-A0A1Q5S1P7-F1
#
_cell.length_a   1.000
_cell.length_b   1.000
_cell.length_c   1.000
_cell.angle_alpha   90.00
_cell.angle_beta   90.00
_cell.angle_gamma   90.00
#
_symmetry.space_group_name_H-M   'P 1'
#
loop_
_entity.id
_entity.type
_entity.pdbx_description
1 polymer ?
#
loop_
_entity_poly.entity_id
_entity_poly.type
_entity_poly.pdbx_seq_one_letter_code
_entity_poly.pdbx_strand_id
1 'polypeptide(L)'
;MRICGIKLTHDGAIALVEDGRLVFCIEQEKRGNNPRYQAIDNLDAIGSALAEHGLDPRDIDQFVIDGWIGDVESQFEVLSGAAPVLLKGGPYLERHADGLLNSRDGSGLILGGKAFHYTSYPHVASHVASAYCTSPFAKSAEPAFCLAWDGSTFPRLYHVGREGARFLECLFPITGHAYASAGHHFGPYKRADRTEWDLSVAGKLMAYIALGSVDENIVAEFQELYADRFVTDIELAKHYRAAASRGALQDHLDLRAIVHDFFDTMALRLKTKQSEDVLASFHCFLERLLVSEMAIVLQRHSHVPGARNLCVAGGCGLNIKWNSALRATGLFDAVWVPPFPNDSGSAIGTACCAIGARKRFMALEWSVYSGPALRRGEIPTKWQSAPCSIRELATMLAGNKSAIFLTGRAELGPRALGSRSILAAATSPETKDYLNEIKLREHFRPVAPICLEDRAPEIFSPGTPDPYMLFDHQTRPEWRDKIPAVVHLDGSARLQTISRTSQHPIAELLVEYEKLTGIPLLCNTSANHHGRGFFPDIAAACRWGRVGNVWCDGHIWTKKADS
;
A
#
# COMPACT_ATOMS: atom_id res chain seq x y z
N MET A 1 -8.59 -26.10 -7.99
CA MET A 1 -7.26 -26.11 -7.34
C MET A 1 -7.14 -24.93 -6.41
N ARG A 2 -6.80 -25.19 -5.14
CA ARG A 2 -6.64 -24.25 -4.03
C ARG A 2 -5.18 -24.04 -3.70
N ILE A 3 -4.70 -22.81 -3.89
CA ILE A 3 -3.35 -22.38 -3.54
C ILE A 3 -3.44 -21.39 -2.39
N CYS A 4 -2.79 -21.71 -1.26
CA CYS A 4 -2.69 -20.83 -0.11
C CYS A 4 -1.33 -20.13 -0.13
N GLY A 5 -1.32 -18.85 -0.48
CA GLY A 5 -0.15 -17.98 -0.39
C GLY A 5 0.01 -17.37 0.99
N ILE A 6 1.23 -17.33 1.50
CA ILE A 6 1.55 -16.94 2.88
C ILE A 6 2.70 -15.94 2.86
N LYS A 7 2.49 -14.78 3.47
CA LYS A 7 3.51 -13.79 3.81
C LYS A 7 3.73 -13.84 5.32
N LEU A 8 4.87 -14.36 5.76
CA LEU A 8 5.17 -14.54 7.19
C LEU A 8 5.73 -13.29 7.86
N THR A 9 6.45 -12.45 7.11
CA THR A 9 7.25 -11.36 7.66
C THR A 9 6.46 -10.06 7.75
N HIS A 10 7.12 -8.90 7.59
CA HIS A 10 6.48 -7.58 7.59
C HIS A 10 5.23 -7.54 6.71
N ASP A 11 4.14 -6.91 7.17
CA ASP A 11 2.81 -6.97 6.53
C ASP A 11 2.32 -8.41 6.32
N GLY A 12 2.37 -9.21 7.38
CA GLY A 12 1.97 -10.61 7.35
C GLY A 12 0.56 -10.80 6.76
N ALA A 13 0.41 -11.75 5.84
CA ALA A 13 -0.85 -11.98 5.14
C ALA A 13 -1.05 -13.42 4.70
N ILE A 14 -2.31 -13.84 4.60
CA ILE A 14 -2.72 -15.17 4.12
C ILE A 14 -3.73 -15.01 3.00
N ALA A 15 -3.42 -15.49 1.80
CA ALA A 15 -4.30 -15.41 0.65
C ALA A 15 -4.66 -16.81 0.15
N LEU A 16 -5.93 -17.01 -0.21
CA LEU A 16 -6.39 -18.23 -0.84
C LEU A 16 -6.89 -17.94 -2.25
N VAL A 17 -6.28 -18.60 -3.22
CA VAL A 17 -6.72 -18.60 -4.63
C VAL A 17 -7.31 -19.96 -4.98
N GLU A 18 -8.54 -19.97 -5.45
CA GLU A 18 -9.25 -21.17 -5.90
C GLU A 18 -9.62 -20.98 -7.38
N ASP A 19 -9.05 -21.81 -8.25
CA ASP A 19 -9.37 -21.84 -9.68
C ASP A 19 -9.31 -20.48 -10.39
N GLY A 20 -8.28 -19.68 -10.05
CA GLY A 20 -8.06 -18.36 -10.63
C GLY A 20 -8.86 -17.23 -9.97
N ARG A 21 -9.58 -17.51 -8.87
CA ARG A 21 -10.32 -16.52 -8.09
C ARG A 21 -9.70 -16.32 -6.70
N LEU A 22 -9.50 -15.07 -6.29
CA LEU A 22 -9.11 -14.72 -4.92
C LEU A 22 -10.30 -14.91 -3.99
N VAL A 23 -10.28 -15.97 -3.19
CA VAL A 23 -11.33 -16.27 -2.21
C VAL A 23 -11.26 -15.29 -1.04
N PHE A 24 -10.06 -15.07 -0.52
CA PHE A 24 -9.77 -14.08 0.52
C PHE A 24 -8.30 -13.71 0.54
N CYS A 25 -7.98 -12.56 1.15
CA CYS A 25 -6.65 -12.21 1.61
C CYS A 25 -6.74 -11.55 3.00
N ILE A 26 -6.27 -12.23 4.03
CA ILE A 26 -6.30 -11.75 5.42
C ILE A 26 -4.94 -11.11 5.74
N GLU A 27 -4.91 -9.78 5.77
CA GLU A 27 -3.78 -9.01 6.29
C GLU A 27 -3.83 -9.03 7.82
N GLN A 28 -2.71 -9.42 8.45
CA GLN A 28 -2.64 -9.72 9.86
C GLN A 28 -2.92 -8.47 10.73
N GLU A 29 -2.55 -7.27 10.26
CA GLU A 29 -2.90 -6.01 10.92
C GLU A 29 -4.42 -5.78 11.01
N LYS A 30 -5.21 -6.29 10.05
CA LYS A 30 -6.67 -6.13 10.00
C LYS A 30 -7.41 -7.15 10.85
N ARG A 31 -6.68 -8.13 11.39
CA ARG A 31 -7.24 -9.08 12.34
C ARG A 31 -7.28 -8.45 13.72
N GLY A 32 -8.46 -8.32 14.33
CA GLY A 32 -8.58 -7.84 15.71
C GLY A 32 -8.03 -6.42 15.96
N ASN A 33 -7.94 -5.57 14.93
CA ASN A 33 -7.25 -4.28 15.02
C ASN A 33 -5.79 -4.41 15.48
N ASN A 34 -5.05 -5.39 14.96
CA ASN A 34 -3.65 -5.60 15.32
C ASN A 34 -2.74 -4.41 14.96
N PRO A 35 -1.51 -4.34 15.52
CA PRO A 35 -0.53 -3.33 15.13
C PRO A 35 -0.29 -3.33 13.62
N ARG A 36 0.04 -2.17 13.06
CA ARG A 36 0.46 -2.08 11.65
C ARG A 36 1.68 -2.93 11.38
N TYR A 37 1.75 -3.45 10.15
CA TYR A 37 2.89 -4.24 9.66
C TYR A 37 3.09 -5.58 10.37
N GLN A 38 2.11 -6.05 11.15
CA GLN A 38 2.27 -7.24 11.98
C GLN A 38 2.63 -8.48 11.15
N ALA A 39 3.67 -9.19 11.58
CA ALA A 39 4.08 -10.47 11.02
C ALA A 39 3.17 -11.64 11.47
N ILE A 40 3.32 -12.78 10.81
CA ILE A 40 2.71 -14.05 11.23
C ILE A 40 3.77 -14.86 11.98
N ASP A 41 3.88 -14.60 13.28
CA ASP A 41 4.82 -15.29 14.15
C ASP A 41 4.29 -16.66 14.64
N ASN A 42 3.01 -16.95 14.41
CA ASN A 42 2.38 -18.23 14.74
C ASN A 42 1.50 -18.74 13.58
N LEU A 43 1.81 -19.94 13.10
CA LEU A 43 1.18 -20.62 11.97
C LEU A 43 -0.29 -20.98 12.23
N ASP A 44 -0.76 -20.99 13.48
CA ASP A 44 -2.17 -21.17 13.83
C ASP A 44 -3.06 -20.08 13.21
N ALA A 45 -2.48 -18.92 12.89
CA ALA A 45 -3.16 -17.87 12.15
C ALA A 45 -3.66 -18.36 10.78
N ILE A 46 -2.89 -19.21 10.10
CA ILE A 46 -3.23 -19.79 8.78
C ILE A 46 -4.42 -20.73 8.93
N GLY A 47 -4.34 -21.68 9.86
CA GLY A 47 -5.44 -22.62 10.12
C GLY A 47 -6.74 -21.89 10.50
N SER A 48 -6.63 -20.84 11.30
CA SER A 48 -7.79 -20.04 11.68
C SER A 48 -8.37 -19.24 10.51
N ALA A 49 -7.55 -18.68 9.61
CA ALA A 49 -8.02 -17.98 8.42
C ALA A 49 -8.76 -18.93 7.45
N LEU A 50 -8.27 -20.16 7.30
CA LEU A 50 -8.96 -21.20 6.53
C LEU A 50 -10.28 -21.61 7.19
N ALA A 51 -10.29 -21.82 8.50
CA ALA A 51 -11.48 -22.22 9.24
C ALA A 51 -12.59 -21.15 9.21
N GLU A 52 -12.24 -19.85 9.24
CA GLU A 52 -13.18 -18.73 9.03
C GLU A 52 -13.91 -18.80 7.69
N HIS A 53 -13.33 -19.54 6.73
CA HIS A 53 -13.87 -19.79 5.40
C HIS A 53 -14.38 -21.23 5.21
N GLY A 54 -14.54 -21.99 6.29
CA GLY A 54 -15.05 -23.36 6.26
C GLY A 54 -14.09 -24.38 5.64
N LEU A 55 -12.79 -24.09 5.62
CA LEU A 55 -11.75 -24.94 5.05
C LEU A 55 -10.84 -25.51 6.12
N ASP A 56 -10.41 -26.74 5.91
CA ASP A 56 -9.33 -27.38 6.66
C ASP A 56 -8.00 -27.24 5.89
N PRO A 57 -6.84 -27.17 6.56
CA PRO A 57 -5.55 -27.21 5.88
C PRO A 57 -5.36 -28.37 4.88
N ARG A 58 -6.06 -29.50 5.08
CA ARG A 58 -6.07 -30.66 4.17
C ARG A 58 -6.80 -30.40 2.84
N ASP A 59 -7.64 -29.38 2.79
CA ASP A 59 -8.35 -28.98 1.57
C ASP A 59 -7.48 -28.15 0.62
N ILE A 60 -6.24 -27.82 1.02
CA ILE A 60 -5.32 -26.99 0.25
C ILE A 60 -4.42 -27.88 -0.61
N ASP A 61 -4.46 -27.66 -1.93
CA ASP A 61 -3.66 -28.42 -2.88
C ASP A 61 -2.18 -28.00 -2.87
N GLN A 62 -1.89 -26.75 -2.52
CA GLN A 62 -0.53 -26.23 -2.41
C GLN A 62 -0.43 -25.07 -1.42
N PHE A 63 0.53 -25.15 -0.52
CA PHE A 63 0.99 -24.02 0.27
C PHE A 63 2.18 -23.34 -0.41
N VAL A 64 2.19 -22.01 -0.38
CA VAL A 64 3.26 -21.21 -0.98
C VAL A 64 3.66 -20.10 -0.03
N ILE A 65 4.96 -19.98 0.26
CA ILE A 65 5.49 -18.99 1.20
C ILE A 65 6.29 -17.93 0.43
N ASP A 66 6.00 -16.67 0.67
CA ASP A 66 6.79 -15.53 0.18
C ASP A 66 8.23 -15.59 0.70
N GLY A 67 9.20 -15.31 -0.17
CA GLY A 67 10.60 -15.24 0.18
C GLY A 67 10.93 -14.04 1.09
N TRP A 68 12.16 -13.99 1.59
CA TRP A 68 12.62 -12.87 2.41
C TRP A 68 14.14 -12.71 2.37
N ILE A 69 14.66 -11.80 3.21
CA ILE A 69 16.09 -11.51 3.34
C ILE A 69 16.88 -12.80 3.61
N GLY A 70 17.90 -13.03 2.78
CA GLY A 70 18.75 -14.22 2.81
C GLY A 70 19.51 -14.39 1.48
N ASP A 71 20.79 -14.78 1.54
CA ASP A 71 21.68 -14.85 0.36
C ASP A 71 21.27 -15.96 -0.63
N VAL A 72 21.04 -17.17 -0.09
CA VAL A 72 20.60 -18.33 -0.87
C VAL A 72 19.18 -18.75 -0.53
N GLU A 73 18.84 -18.61 0.74
CA GLU A 73 17.55 -18.94 1.30
C GLU A 73 17.26 -17.99 2.45
N SER A 74 15.99 -17.67 2.63
CA SER A 74 15.50 -17.03 3.85
C SER A 74 15.22 -18.08 4.93
N GLN A 75 15.21 -17.62 6.17
CA GLN A 75 14.82 -18.43 7.32
C GLN A 75 13.70 -17.71 8.09
N PHE A 76 12.70 -18.47 8.50
CA PHE A 76 11.57 -17.97 9.28
C PHE A 76 11.47 -18.77 10.57
N GLU A 77 11.66 -18.10 11.69
CA GLU A 77 11.43 -18.65 13.02
C GLU A 77 10.00 -18.30 13.44
N VAL A 78 9.13 -19.30 13.51
CA VAL A 78 7.70 -19.15 13.82
C VAL A 78 7.26 -20.22 14.81
N LEU A 79 6.05 -20.07 15.35
CA LEU A 79 5.42 -21.05 16.23
C LEU A 79 4.35 -21.86 15.50
N SER A 80 4.14 -23.10 15.92
CA SER A 80 2.96 -23.91 15.64
C SER A 80 2.39 -24.38 16.98
N GLY A 81 1.23 -23.86 17.38
CA GLY A 81 0.82 -23.88 18.79
C GLY A 81 1.88 -23.21 19.67
N ALA A 82 2.50 -23.99 20.56
CA ALA A 82 3.61 -23.55 21.41
C ALA A 82 4.99 -24.04 20.92
N ALA A 83 5.04 -24.85 19.85
CA ALA A 83 6.29 -25.46 19.38
C ALA A 83 6.99 -24.53 18.37
N PRO A 84 8.31 -24.28 18.50
CA PRO A 84 9.06 -23.54 17.51
C PRO A 84 9.25 -24.36 16.23
N VAL A 85 9.15 -23.69 15.10
CA VAL A 85 9.32 -24.24 13.75
C VAL A 85 10.24 -23.32 12.96
N LEU A 86 11.29 -23.91 12.39
CA LEU A 86 12.17 -23.23 11.44
C LEU A 86 11.76 -23.58 10.02
N LEU A 87 11.27 -22.60 9.27
CA LEU A 87 10.96 -22.74 7.84
C LEU A 87 12.06 -22.08 7.01
N LYS A 88 12.30 -22.64 5.82
CA LYS A 88 13.21 -22.05 4.82
C LYS A 88 12.40 -21.51 3.64
N GLY A 89 12.85 -20.42 3.02
CA GLY A 89 12.18 -19.82 1.88
C GLY A 89 13.11 -19.34 0.78
N GLY A 90 12.50 -18.79 -0.26
CA GLY A 90 13.18 -18.10 -1.34
C GLY A 90 13.89 -16.82 -0.84
N PRO A 91 14.91 -16.36 -1.56
CA PRO A 91 15.62 -15.12 -1.24
C PRO A 91 14.75 -13.88 -1.45
N TYR A 92 15.29 -12.69 -1.18
CA TYR A 92 14.58 -11.43 -1.40
C TYR A 92 14.50 -11.09 -2.90
N LEU A 93 15.55 -11.42 -3.66
CA LEU A 93 15.71 -11.15 -5.10
C LEU A 93 15.93 -12.42 -5.91
N GLU A 94 15.51 -12.42 -7.18
CA GLU A 94 15.94 -13.43 -8.14
C GLU A 94 17.45 -13.36 -8.44
N ARG A 95 18.06 -14.51 -8.76
CA ARG A 95 19.51 -14.59 -9.03
C ARG A 95 19.92 -14.26 -10.46
N HIS A 96 19.01 -14.49 -11.40
CA HIS A 96 19.24 -14.34 -12.83
C HIS A 96 17.99 -13.74 -13.47
N ALA A 97 18.14 -13.15 -14.67
CA ALA A 97 17.08 -12.33 -15.26
C ALA A 97 15.75 -13.08 -15.52
N ASP A 98 15.82 -14.37 -15.86
CA ASP A 98 14.66 -15.23 -16.10
C ASP A 98 14.26 -16.05 -14.86
N GLY A 99 14.92 -15.79 -13.72
CA GLY A 99 14.79 -16.58 -12.49
C GLY A 99 13.66 -16.13 -11.56
N LEU A 100 12.76 -15.26 -12.00
CA LEU A 100 11.71 -14.70 -11.12
C LEU A 100 10.80 -15.80 -10.53
N LEU A 101 10.53 -16.86 -11.31
CA LEU A 101 9.70 -17.99 -10.89
C LEU A 101 10.51 -19.19 -10.40
N ASN A 102 11.80 -19.02 -10.09
CA ASN A 102 12.60 -20.09 -9.50
C ASN A 102 12.15 -20.32 -8.05
N SER A 103 11.40 -21.40 -7.82
CA SER A 103 10.95 -21.79 -6.49
C SER A 103 12.00 -22.61 -5.74
N ARG A 104 11.87 -22.60 -4.42
CA ARG A 104 12.46 -23.59 -3.52
C ARG A 104 11.36 -24.46 -2.93
N ASP A 105 11.58 -25.76 -2.93
CA ASP A 105 10.70 -26.70 -2.22
C ASP A 105 11.04 -26.71 -0.73
N GLY A 106 10.00 -26.82 0.09
CA GLY A 106 10.10 -26.90 1.53
C GLY A 106 9.10 -27.89 2.12
N SER A 107 9.35 -28.28 3.36
CA SER A 107 8.49 -29.16 4.16
C SER A 107 8.54 -28.75 5.62
N GLY A 108 7.60 -29.22 6.42
CA GLY A 108 7.56 -28.91 7.85
C GLY A 108 6.74 -27.66 8.18
N LEU A 109 5.88 -27.20 7.26
CA LEU A 109 4.80 -26.28 7.60
C LEU A 109 3.78 -27.03 8.48
N ILE A 110 3.85 -26.85 9.79
CA ILE A 110 3.02 -27.60 10.74
C ILE A 110 1.72 -26.82 11.01
N LEU A 111 0.59 -27.37 10.54
CA LEU A 111 -0.75 -26.81 10.73
C LEU A 111 -1.66 -27.88 11.34
N GLY A 112 -2.31 -27.59 12.47
CA GLY A 112 -3.21 -28.53 13.14
C GLY A 112 -2.53 -29.88 13.48
N GLY A 113 -1.24 -29.85 13.82
CA GLY A 113 -0.45 -31.05 14.15
C GLY A 113 0.00 -31.89 12.95
N LYS A 114 -0.23 -31.44 11.70
CA LYS A 114 0.25 -32.11 10.49
C LYS A 114 1.28 -31.27 9.75
N ALA A 115 2.32 -31.92 9.24
CA ALA A 115 3.33 -31.28 8.41
C ALA A 115 2.89 -31.28 6.94
N PHE A 116 3.00 -30.13 6.29
CA PHE A 116 2.69 -29.94 4.87
C PHE A 116 3.94 -29.59 4.08
N HIS A 117 3.94 -29.97 2.80
CA HIS A 117 4.88 -29.47 1.80
C HIS A 117 4.45 -28.08 1.34
N TYR A 118 5.44 -27.27 0.98
CA TYR A 118 5.21 -25.95 0.42
C TYR A 118 6.28 -25.61 -0.60
N THR A 119 6.01 -24.61 -1.42
CA THR A 119 6.99 -23.98 -2.31
C THR A 119 7.24 -22.55 -1.85
N SER A 120 8.39 -21.97 -2.18
CA SER A 120 8.68 -20.57 -1.88
C SER A 120 9.38 -19.86 -3.02
N TYR A 121 8.97 -18.63 -3.33
CA TYR A 121 9.47 -17.82 -4.44
C TYR A 121 10.23 -16.60 -3.92
N PRO A 122 11.08 -15.95 -4.73
CA PRO A 122 11.71 -14.70 -4.33
C PRO A 122 10.69 -13.63 -3.93
N HIS A 123 11.00 -12.82 -2.92
CA HIS A 123 10.07 -11.80 -2.42
C HIS A 123 9.59 -10.82 -3.51
N VAL A 124 10.54 -10.32 -4.33
CA VAL A 124 10.21 -9.42 -5.44
C VAL A 124 9.34 -10.06 -6.51
N ALA A 125 9.37 -11.39 -6.67
CA ALA A 125 8.48 -12.10 -7.57
C ALA A 125 7.01 -11.94 -7.16
N SER A 126 6.74 -11.95 -5.85
CA SER A 126 5.41 -11.72 -5.30
C SER A 126 4.89 -10.31 -5.62
N HIS A 127 5.76 -9.29 -5.52
CA HIS A 127 5.41 -7.92 -5.92
C HIS A 127 5.02 -7.84 -7.40
N VAL A 128 5.86 -8.39 -8.28
CA VAL A 128 5.62 -8.38 -9.73
C VAL A 128 4.36 -9.17 -10.09
N ALA A 129 4.21 -10.39 -9.54
CA ALA A 129 3.09 -11.26 -9.85
C ALA A 129 1.75 -10.73 -9.33
N SER A 130 1.71 -10.16 -8.12
CA SER A 130 0.48 -9.58 -7.58
C SER A 130 0.01 -8.38 -8.41
N ALA A 131 0.93 -7.49 -8.81
CA ALA A 131 0.58 -6.32 -9.62
C ALA A 131 0.11 -6.72 -11.02
N TYR A 132 0.82 -7.60 -11.73
CA TYR A 132 0.42 -8.03 -13.06
C TYR A 132 -0.88 -8.84 -13.04
N CYS A 133 -0.99 -9.89 -12.23
CA CYS A 133 -2.14 -10.80 -12.27
C CYS A 133 -3.45 -10.13 -11.82
N THR A 134 -3.39 -9.03 -11.07
CA THR A 134 -4.57 -8.26 -10.65
C THR A 134 -4.89 -7.10 -11.60
N SER A 135 -4.04 -6.84 -12.59
CA SER A 135 -4.19 -5.73 -13.53
C SER A 135 -5.26 -5.99 -14.61
N PRO A 136 -5.81 -4.91 -15.19
CA PRO A 136 -6.57 -5.00 -16.43
C PRO A 136 -5.77 -5.63 -17.58
N PHE A 137 -4.44 -5.50 -17.58
CA PHE A 137 -3.56 -6.01 -18.65
C PHE A 137 -3.50 -7.53 -18.67
N ALA A 138 -3.41 -8.16 -17.50
CA ALA A 138 -3.52 -9.62 -17.42
C ALA A 138 -4.90 -10.10 -17.90
N LYS A 139 -5.97 -9.33 -17.63
CA LYS A 139 -7.33 -9.65 -18.09
C LYS A 139 -7.48 -9.54 -19.61
N SER A 140 -6.81 -8.57 -20.24
CA SER A 140 -6.73 -8.43 -21.71
C SER A 140 -5.65 -9.31 -22.34
N ALA A 141 -4.92 -10.11 -21.55
CA ALA A 141 -3.77 -10.91 -22.01
C ALA A 141 -2.63 -10.08 -22.65
N GLU A 142 -2.53 -8.80 -22.28
CA GLU A 142 -1.47 -7.90 -22.73
C GLU A 142 -0.24 -7.99 -21.83
N PRO A 143 0.97 -7.82 -22.39
CA PRO A 143 2.17 -7.65 -21.58
C PRO A 143 2.18 -6.28 -20.89
N ALA A 144 3.02 -6.16 -19.87
CA ALA A 144 3.29 -4.90 -19.19
C ALA A 144 4.74 -4.86 -18.71
N PHE A 145 5.29 -3.64 -18.65
CA PHE A 145 6.40 -3.38 -17.77
C PHE A 145 5.91 -3.43 -16.32
N CYS A 146 6.74 -3.90 -15.39
CA CYS A 146 6.45 -3.86 -13.96
C CYS A 146 7.61 -3.20 -13.23
N LEU A 147 7.38 -2.02 -12.65
CA LEU A 147 8.31 -1.35 -11.76
C LEU A 147 8.08 -1.89 -10.34
N ALA A 148 9.01 -2.68 -9.83
CA ALA A 148 9.03 -3.12 -8.44
C ALA A 148 10.06 -2.29 -7.66
N TRP A 149 9.58 -1.44 -6.75
CA TRP A 149 10.41 -0.64 -5.88
C TRP A 149 9.91 -0.73 -4.43
N ASP A 150 10.54 -1.62 -3.68
CA ASP A 150 10.27 -1.85 -2.26
C ASP A 150 11.37 -1.26 -1.36
N GLY A 151 11.15 -1.27 -0.05
CA GLY A 151 12.00 -0.66 0.96
C GLY A 151 13.49 -1.03 0.81
N SER A 152 13.79 -2.29 0.57
CA SER A 152 15.19 -2.76 0.47
C SER A 152 15.70 -2.98 -0.95
N THR A 153 14.91 -2.68 -1.97
CA THR A 153 15.31 -2.85 -3.38
C THR A 153 15.63 -1.50 -4.02
N PHE A 154 16.54 -1.51 -4.99
CA PHE A 154 16.53 -0.48 -6.03
C PHE A 154 15.23 -0.59 -6.86
N PRO A 155 14.82 0.44 -7.62
CA PRO A 155 13.69 0.34 -8.52
C PRO A 155 14.05 -0.61 -9.66
N ARG A 156 13.44 -1.80 -9.68
CA ARG A 156 13.68 -2.86 -10.66
C ARG A 156 12.59 -2.86 -11.71
N LEU A 157 12.98 -2.85 -12.98
CA LEU A 157 12.07 -2.94 -14.11
C LEU A 157 12.04 -4.38 -14.64
N TYR A 158 10.84 -4.93 -14.76
CA TYR A 158 10.57 -6.21 -15.37
C TYR A 158 9.72 -6.03 -16.61
N HIS A 159 9.83 -6.96 -17.56
CA HIS A 159 8.81 -7.17 -18.58
C HIS A 159 8.03 -8.43 -18.25
N VAL A 160 6.71 -8.32 -18.15
CA VAL A 160 5.82 -9.38 -17.69
C VAL A 160 4.76 -9.64 -18.74
N GLY A 161 4.49 -10.91 -19.00
CA GLY A 161 3.39 -11.36 -19.85
C GLY A 161 2.90 -12.74 -19.41
N ARG A 162 2.00 -13.34 -20.18
CA ARG A 162 1.45 -14.67 -19.85
C ARG A 162 2.51 -15.75 -19.73
N GLU A 163 3.54 -15.71 -20.58
CA GLU A 163 4.58 -16.74 -20.61
C GLU A 163 5.59 -16.62 -19.46
N GLY A 164 5.58 -15.51 -18.72
CA GLY A 164 6.49 -15.31 -17.60
C GLY A 164 6.89 -13.85 -17.42
N ALA A 165 7.93 -13.64 -16.64
CA ALA A 165 8.49 -12.34 -16.35
C ALA A 165 10.01 -12.39 -16.47
N ARG A 166 10.59 -11.32 -17.00
CA ARG A 166 12.02 -11.16 -17.17
C ARG A 166 12.48 -9.84 -16.56
N PHE A 167 13.49 -9.89 -15.72
CA PHE A 167 14.18 -8.70 -15.24
C PHE A 167 14.91 -8.02 -16.40
N LEU A 168 14.72 -6.71 -16.52
CA LEU A 168 15.39 -5.88 -17.52
C LEU A 168 16.58 -5.17 -16.90
N GLU A 169 16.33 -4.28 -15.93
CA GLU A 169 17.36 -3.44 -15.35
C GLU A 169 16.90 -2.83 -14.01
N CYS A 170 17.86 -2.38 -13.19
CA CYS A 170 17.60 -1.44 -12.11
C CYS A 170 17.67 -0.01 -12.68
N LEU A 171 16.69 0.85 -12.39
CA LEU A 171 16.67 2.22 -12.90
C LEU A 171 17.78 3.08 -12.28
N PHE A 172 17.94 3.00 -10.97
CA PHE A 172 18.99 3.73 -10.26
C PHE A 172 19.30 3.11 -8.88
N PRO A 173 20.53 3.28 -8.37
CA PRO A 173 20.96 2.77 -7.07
C PRO A 173 20.44 3.62 -5.89
N ILE A 174 19.13 3.61 -5.62
CA ILE A 174 18.54 4.13 -4.37
C ILE A 174 17.47 3.17 -3.86
N THR A 175 17.64 2.67 -2.64
CA THR A 175 16.62 1.82 -1.98
C THR A 175 15.40 2.62 -1.53
N GLY A 176 14.22 2.01 -1.50
CA GLY A 176 13.00 2.66 -1.02
C GLY A 176 13.11 3.25 0.41
N HIS A 177 13.88 2.61 1.30
CA HIS A 177 14.14 3.09 2.65
C HIS A 177 14.79 4.48 2.72
N ALA A 178 15.44 4.94 1.64
CA ALA A 178 16.00 6.29 1.58
C ALA A 178 14.94 7.37 1.81
N TYR A 179 13.69 7.12 1.40
CA TYR A 179 12.60 8.08 1.59
C TYR A 179 12.24 8.26 3.07
N ALA A 180 12.09 7.16 3.83
CA ALA A 180 11.89 7.25 5.28
C ALA A 180 13.13 7.80 6.00
N SER A 181 14.32 7.40 5.55
CA SER A 181 15.60 7.87 6.09
C SER A 181 15.73 9.39 6.01
N ALA A 182 15.34 10.02 4.90
CA ALA A 182 15.34 11.48 4.77
C ALA A 182 14.58 12.15 5.93
N GLY A 183 13.42 11.61 6.33
CA GLY A 183 12.66 12.10 7.48
C GLY A 183 13.35 11.90 8.84
N HIS A 184 14.22 10.90 8.98
CA HIS A 184 15.02 10.72 10.20
C HIS A 184 16.20 11.69 10.30
N HIS A 185 16.55 12.37 9.20
CA HIS A 185 17.63 13.35 9.14
C HIS A 185 17.12 14.80 9.18
N PHE A 186 15.98 15.05 8.53
CA PHE A 186 15.38 16.37 8.39
C PHE A 186 13.94 16.40 8.90
N GLY A 187 13.51 17.57 9.37
CA GLY A 187 12.12 17.81 9.74
C GLY A 187 11.70 17.15 11.07
N PRO A 188 10.39 16.98 11.29
CA PRO A 188 9.83 16.66 12.60
C PRO A 188 10.02 15.20 13.02
N TYR A 189 10.49 14.34 12.11
CA TYR A 189 10.73 12.91 12.39
C TYR A 189 12.20 12.59 12.64
N LYS A 190 13.03 13.62 12.83
CA LYS A 190 14.46 13.47 13.08
C LYS A 190 14.70 12.58 14.31
N ARG A 191 15.58 11.59 14.17
CA ARG A 191 15.95 10.67 15.26
C ARG A 191 17.44 10.77 15.56
N ALA A 192 17.79 10.70 16.84
CA ALA A 192 19.18 10.57 17.29
C ALA A 192 19.70 9.14 17.08
N ASP A 193 18.88 8.13 17.42
CA ASP A 193 19.12 6.74 17.09
C ASP A 193 18.41 6.38 15.77
N ARG A 194 19.20 5.90 14.81
CA ARG A 194 18.78 5.58 13.44
C ARG A 194 19.08 4.12 13.09
N THR A 195 19.25 3.27 14.10
CA THR A 195 19.51 1.84 13.93
C THR A 195 18.34 1.10 13.30
N GLU A 196 17.10 1.57 13.49
CA GLU A 196 15.87 0.99 12.92
C GLU A 196 15.14 1.94 11.96
N TRP A 197 14.53 1.36 10.92
CA TRP A 197 13.65 2.08 10.01
C TRP A 197 12.26 2.28 10.62
N ASP A 198 11.88 3.52 10.95
CA ASP A 198 10.46 3.84 11.20
C ASP A 198 9.71 3.99 9.86
N LEU A 199 9.19 2.86 9.37
CA LEU A 199 8.43 2.80 8.13
C LEU A 199 7.09 3.57 8.20
N SER A 200 6.66 4.03 9.38
CA SER A 200 5.48 4.88 9.50
C SER A 200 5.71 6.31 8.97
N VAL A 201 6.98 6.72 8.81
CA VAL A 201 7.36 8.08 8.40
C VAL A 201 7.06 8.35 6.93
N ALA A 202 7.31 7.40 6.02
CA ALA A 202 7.26 7.63 4.57
C ALA A 202 5.95 8.28 4.09
N GLY A 203 4.80 7.72 4.51
CA GLY A 203 3.50 8.28 4.15
C GLY A 203 3.19 9.62 4.80
N LYS A 204 3.77 9.93 5.97
CA LYS A 204 3.65 11.23 6.62
C LYS A 204 4.56 12.27 5.98
N LEU A 205 5.75 11.85 5.55
CA LEU A 205 6.72 12.68 4.84
C LEU A 205 6.11 13.20 3.53
N MET A 206 5.45 12.33 2.76
CA MET A 206 4.75 12.71 1.53
C MET A 206 3.67 13.79 1.75
N ALA A 207 3.08 13.86 2.95
CA ALA A 207 2.18 14.95 3.32
C ALA A 207 2.95 16.19 3.81
N TYR A 208 3.99 15.98 4.60
CA TYR A 208 4.81 17.05 5.20
C TYR A 208 5.51 17.92 4.15
N ILE A 209 5.95 17.34 3.02
CA ILE A 209 6.61 18.10 1.95
C ILE A 209 5.73 19.22 1.36
N ALA A 210 4.40 19.16 1.53
CA ALA A 210 3.50 20.21 1.09
C ALA A 210 3.59 21.51 1.93
N LEU A 211 4.33 21.48 3.05
CA LEU A 211 4.67 22.69 3.83
C LEU A 211 5.90 23.42 3.25
N GLY A 212 6.72 22.74 2.45
CA GLY A 212 7.93 23.30 1.86
C GLY A 212 7.75 23.68 0.40
N SER A 213 8.79 24.27 -0.17
CA SER A 213 8.92 24.55 -1.60
C SER A 213 10.14 23.83 -2.16
N VAL A 214 10.04 23.41 -3.43
CA VAL A 214 11.19 22.85 -4.15
C VAL A 214 12.19 23.98 -4.43
N ASP A 215 13.45 23.79 -4.01
CA ASP A 215 14.59 24.67 -4.29
C ASP A 215 15.55 23.94 -5.23
N GLU A 216 15.71 24.47 -6.44
CA GLU A 216 16.58 23.87 -7.47
C GLU A 216 18.04 23.75 -7.04
N ASN A 217 18.53 24.62 -6.16
CA ASN A 217 19.89 24.50 -5.63
C ASN A 217 20.00 23.28 -4.71
N ILE A 218 18.97 23.00 -3.91
CA ILE A 218 18.94 21.81 -3.06
C ILE A 218 18.85 20.54 -3.93
N VAL A 219 18.04 20.58 -5.00
CA VAL A 219 17.97 19.48 -5.97
C VAL A 219 19.34 19.22 -6.60
N ALA A 220 20.07 20.28 -7.00
CA ALA A 220 21.41 20.16 -7.56
C ALA A 220 22.42 19.54 -6.57
N GLU A 221 22.36 19.90 -5.29
CA GLU A 221 23.20 19.29 -4.24
C GLU A 221 22.92 17.79 -4.08
N PHE A 222 21.65 17.37 -4.12
CA PHE A 222 21.29 15.95 -4.10
C PHE A 222 21.78 15.23 -5.36
N GLN A 223 21.66 15.86 -6.54
CA GLN A 223 22.13 15.29 -7.81
C GLN A 223 23.65 15.10 -7.82
N GLU A 224 24.41 16.09 -7.37
CA GLU A 224 25.88 16.04 -7.30
C GLU A 224 26.32 14.92 -6.36
N LEU A 225 25.82 14.90 -5.11
CA LEU A 225 26.20 13.87 -4.16
C LEU A 225 25.74 12.48 -4.62
N TYR A 226 24.58 12.38 -5.27
CA TYR A 226 24.11 11.13 -5.85
C TYR A 226 25.06 10.61 -6.93
N ALA A 227 25.48 11.48 -7.85
CA ALA A 227 26.42 11.12 -8.90
C ALA A 227 27.73 10.61 -8.29
N ASP A 228 28.29 11.35 -7.33
CA ASP A 228 29.54 11.01 -6.65
C ASP A 228 29.47 9.67 -5.92
N ARG A 229 28.41 9.43 -5.14
CA ARG A 229 28.33 8.28 -4.21
C ARG A 229 27.79 7.01 -4.85
N PHE A 230 26.96 7.11 -5.89
CA PHE A 230 26.24 5.96 -6.41
C PHE A 230 26.47 5.69 -7.90
N VAL A 231 26.87 6.69 -8.68
CA VAL A 231 27.01 6.55 -10.15
C VAL A 231 28.46 6.34 -10.56
N THR A 232 29.42 7.05 -9.95
CA THR A 232 30.84 6.94 -10.34
C THR A 232 31.40 5.50 -10.24
N ASP A 233 32.54 5.25 -10.88
CA ASP A 233 33.26 3.97 -10.83
C ASP A 233 34.22 3.83 -9.65
N ILE A 234 34.00 4.61 -8.60
CA ILE A 234 34.76 4.46 -7.34
C ILE A 234 34.31 3.20 -6.60
N GLU A 235 35.20 2.65 -5.77
CA GLU A 235 34.96 1.38 -5.07
C GLU A 235 33.70 1.40 -4.19
N LEU A 236 33.37 2.52 -3.55
CA LEU A 236 32.16 2.65 -2.74
C LEU A 236 30.88 2.43 -3.57
N ALA A 237 30.81 3.05 -4.75
CA ALA A 237 29.65 2.94 -5.64
C ALA A 237 29.54 1.52 -6.23
N LYS A 238 30.68 0.88 -6.56
CA LYS A 238 30.71 -0.54 -6.96
C LYS A 238 30.22 -1.46 -5.85
N HIS A 239 30.69 -1.26 -4.61
CA HIS A 239 30.27 -2.03 -3.44
C HIS A 239 28.76 -1.92 -3.21
N TYR A 240 28.23 -0.69 -3.27
CA TYR A 240 26.79 -0.43 -3.11
C TYR A 240 25.94 -1.14 -4.17
N ARG A 241 26.34 -1.05 -5.45
CA ARG A 241 25.66 -1.75 -6.56
C ARG A 241 25.73 -3.28 -6.42
N ALA A 242 26.87 -3.79 -5.97
CA ALA A 242 27.06 -5.23 -5.75
C ALA A 242 26.21 -5.73 -4.57
N ALA A 243 26.14 -4.98 -3.47
CA ALA A 243 25.34 -5.32 -2.30
C ALA A 243 23.85 -5.45 -2.64
N ALA A 244 23.30 -4.48 -3.36
CA ALA A 244 21.89 -4.51 -3.77
C ALA A 244 21.54 -5.58 -4.80
N SER A 245 22.53 -6.17 -5.47
CA SER A 245 22.30 -7.23 -6.45
C SER A 245 22.18 -8.63 -5.82
N ARG A 246 22.60 -8.79 -4.56
CA ARG A 246 22.63 -10.08 -3.85
C ARG A 246 21.48 -10.24 -2.84
N GLY A 247 21.06 -9.15 -2.20
CA GLY A 247 19.94 -9.18 -1.25
C GLY A 247 20.21 -10.00 0.03
N ALA A 248 21.49 -10.17 0.41
CA ALA A 248 21.87 -10.84 1.65
C ALA A 248 21.72 -9.90 2.86
N LEU A 249 21.59 -10.46 4.07
CA LEU A 249 21.43 -9.67 5.29
C LEU A 249 22.54 -8.61 5.49
N GLN A 250 23.80 -8.98 5.24
CA GLN A 250 24.92 -8.04 5.31
C GLN A 250 24.77 -6.91 4.30
N ASP A 251 24.26 -7.20 3.10
CA ASP A 251 24.01 -6.17 2.10
C ASP A 251 22.96 -5.18 2.61
N HIS A 252 21.90 -5.62 3.29
CA HIS A 252 20.92 -4.69 3.89
C HIS A 252 21.52 -3.77 4.96
N LEU A 253 22.46 -4.27 5.75
CA LEU A 253 23.18 -3.47 6.75
C LEU A 253 24.11 -2.44 6.07
N ASP A 254 24.85 -2.87 5.05
CA ASP A 254 25.74 -2.00 4.28
C ASP A 254 24.94 -0.90 3.54
N LEU A 255 23.84 -1.27 2.89
CA LEU A 255 22.93 -0.34 2.21
C LEU A 255 22.36 0.69 3.20
N ARG A 256 21.99 0.26 4.42
CA ARG A 256 21.54 1.17 5.48
C ARG A 256 22.61 2.18 5.85
N ALA A 257 23.84 1.72 6.11
CA ALA A 257 24.95 2.60 6.48
C ALA A 257 25.23 3.65 5.39
N ILE A 258 25.24 3.22 4.13
CA ILE A 258 25.51 4.11 2.98
C ILE A 258 24.39 5.14 2.81
N VAL A 259 23.12 4.75 3.00
CA VAL A 259 21.99 5.68 2.95
C VAL A 259 22.07 6.71 4.09
N HIS A 260 22.49 6.33 5.30
CA HIS A 260 22.67 7.30 6.38
C HIS A 260 23.82 8.27 6.13
N ASP A 261 24.97 7.78 5.65
CA ASP A 261 26.13 8.62 5.29
C ASP A 261 25.77 9.66 4.21
N PHE A 262 24.97 9.26 3.22
CA PHE A 262 24.45 10.18 2.20
C PHE A 262 23.69 11.34 2.85
N PHE A 263 22.75 11.06 3.75
CA PHE A 263 21.96 12.10 4.39
C PHE A 263 22.70 12.87 5.48
N ASP A 264 23.66 12.27 6.19
CA ASP A 264 24.54 13.01 7.11
C ASP A 264 25.39 14.04 6.36
N THR A 265 25.91 13.66 5.18
CA THR A 265 26.60 14.59 4.28
C THR A 265 25.68 15.71 3.81
N MET A 266 24.45 15.39 3.38
CA MET A 266 23.47 16.40 2.99
C MET A 266 23.08 17.31 4.15
N ALA A 267 22.98 16.80 5.37
CA ALA A 267 22.65 17.60 6.55
C ALA A 267 23.74 18.63 6.88
N LEU A 268 25.00 18.32 6.56
CA LEU A 268 26.10 19.28 6.66
C LEU A 268 26.03 20.33 5.54
N ARG A 269 25.82 19.91 4.28
CA ARG A 269 25.72 20.81 3.11
C ARG A 269 24.55 21.78 3.22
N LEU A 270 23.41 21.31 3.75
CA LEU A 270 22.13 22.04 3.77
C LEU A 270 21.76 22.61 5.14
N LYS A 271 22.74 22.79 6.03
CA LYS A 271 22.51 23.20 7.43
C LYS A 271 21.67 24.48 7.60
N THR A 272 21.71 25.38 6.63
CA THR A 272 20.99 26.67 6.65
C THR A 272 19.62 26.63 5.97
N LYS A 273 19.27 25.51 5.32
CA LYS A 273 17.99 25.35 4.60
C LYS A 273 16.90 24.85 5.54
N GLN A 274 15.66 25.24 5.26
CA GLN A 274 14.51 24.74 6.01
C GLN A 274 14.27 23.26 5.70
N SER A 275 13.88 22.48 6.71
CA SER A 275 13.78 21.02 6.55
C SER A 275 12.69 20.60 5.57
N GLU A 276 11.56 21.32 5.57
CA GLU A 276 10.44 21.14 4.66
C GLU A 276 10.86 21.36 3.20
N ASP A 277 11.68 22.38 2.91
CA ASP A 277 12.22 22.65 1.58
C ASP A 277 13.23 21.58 1.17
N VAL A 278 14.08 21.12 2.09
CA VAL A 278 15.03 20.02 1.84
C VAL A 278 14.28 18.74 1.46
N LEU A 279 13.24 18.39 2.21
CA LEU A 279 12.47 17.17 2.00
C LEU A 279 11.60 17.25 0.73
N ALA A 280 11.02 18.42 0.43
CA ALA A 280 10.29 18.66 -0.81
C ALA A 280 11.23 18.55 -2.03
N SER A 281 12.42 19.14 -1.93
CA SER A 281 13.45 19.07 -2.97
C SER A 281 14.00 17.65 -3.16
N PHE A 282 14.21 16.89 -2.08
CA PHE A 282 14.61 15.49 -2.16
C PHE A 282 13.54 14.61 -2.84
N HIS A 283 12.26 14.82 -2.50
CA HIS A 283 11.15 14.13 -3.16
C HIS A 283 11.11 14.43 -4.66
N CYS A 284 11.29 15.70 -5.04
CA CYS A 284 11.35 16.14 -6.43
C CYS A 284 12.58 15.56 -7.17
N PHE A 285 13.74 15.52 -6.53
CA PHE A 285 14.94 14.87 -7.08
C PHE A 285 14.68 13.40 -7.43
N LEU A 286 14.11 12.62 -6.50
CA LEU A 286 13.78 11.21 -6.76
C LEU A 286 12.71 11.05 -7.85
N GLU A 287 11.72 11.92 -7.90
CA GLU A 287 10.69 11.93 -8.96
C GLU A 287 11.32 12.15 -10.34
N ARG A 288 12.18 13.18 -10.47
CA ARG A 288 12.88 13.50 -11.72
C ARG A 288 13.83 12.38 -12.15
N LEU A 289 14.57 11.81 -11.21
CA LEU A 289 15.46 10.68 -11.46
C LEU A 289 14.65 9.47 -11.95
N LEU A 290 13.52 9.16 -11.30
CA LEU A 290 12.65 8.06 -11.69
C LEU A 290 12.09 8.22 -13.12
N VAL A 291 11.56 9.40 -13.44
CA VAL A 291 11.02 9.68 -14.77
C VAL A 291 12.12 9.62 -15.84
N SER A 292 13.28 10.23 -15.57
CA SER A 292 14.42 10.27 -16.50
C SER A 292 14.94 8.86 -16.79
N GLU A 293 15.27 8.09 -15.76
CA GLU A 293 15.82 6.74 -15.92
C GLU A 293 14.79 5.78 -16.56
N MET A 294 13.51 5.92 -16.23
CA MET A 294 12.46 5.17 -16.92
C MET A 294 12.45 5.44 -18.43
N ALA A 295 12.52 6.71 -18.85
CA ALA A 295 12.56 7.06 -20.27
C ALA A 295 13.79 6.47 -20.97
N ILE A 296 14.96 6.53 -20.34
CA ILE A 296 16.21 5.98 -20.86
C ILE A 296 16.12 4.46 -21.01
N VAL A 297 15.66 3.76 -19.98
CA VAL A 297 15.54 2.29 -19.99
C VAL A 297 14.53 1.84 -21.05
N LEU A 298 13.38 2.52 -21.19
CA LEU A 298 12.42 2.22 -22.24
C LEU A 298 12.98 2.46 -23.65
N GLN A 299 13.84 3.46 -23.83
CA GLN A 299 14.55 3.67 -25.10
C GLN A 299 15.51 2.51 -25.39
N ARG A 300 16.31 2.07 -24.40
CA ARG A 300 17.20 0.90 -24.51
C ARG A 300 16.44 -0.40 -24.81
N HIS A 301 15.25 -0.55 -24.21
CA HIS A 301 14.37 -1.71 -24.38
C HIS A 301 13.24 -1.48 -25.39
N SER A 302 13.42 -0.54 -26.33
CA SER A 302 12.42 -0.24 -27.39
C SER A 302 12.11 -1.41 -28.33
N HIS A 303 12.95 -2.45 -28.31
CA HIS A 303 12.77 -3.70 -29.05
C HIS A 303 11.75 -4.66 -28.41
N VAL A 304 11.34 -4.41 -27.16
CA VAL A 304 10.34 -5.24 -26.47
C VAL A 304 8.97 -5.00 -27.13
N PRO A 305 8.34 -6.03 -27.72
CA PRO A 305 7.10 -5.87 -28.49
C PRO A 305 5.87 -5.80 -27.58
N GLY A 306 4.79 -5.18 -28.07
CA GLY A 306 3.48 -5.16 -27.41
C GLY A 306 3.09 -3.78 -26.88
N ALA A 307 1.97 -3.75 -26.13
CA ALA A 307 1.49 -2.56 -25.45
C ALA A 307 2.51 -2.09 -24.40
N ARG A 308 2.67 -0.77 -24.26
CA ARG A 308 3.52 -0.15 -23.26
C ARG A 308 2.72 0.11 -21.99
N ASN A 309 2.18 -0.95 -21.41
CA ASN A 309 1.50 -0.88 -20.12
C ASN A 309 2.52 -0.85 -18.97
N LEU A 310 2.19 -0.19 -17.85
CA LEU A 310 3.01 -0.18 -16.64
C LEU A 310 2.21 -0.69 -15.44
N CYS A 311 2.74 -1.68 -14.74
CA CYS A 311 2.39 -2.01 -13.36
C CYS A 311 3.40 -1.38 -12.40
N VAL A 312 2.96 -0.86 -11.26
CA VAL A 312 3.83 -0.41 -10.16
C VAL A 312 3.58 -1.27 -8.92
N ALA A 313 4.65 -1.76 -8.31
CA ALA A 313 4.66 -2.63 -7.14
C ALA A 313 5.80 -2.26 -6.18
N GLY A 314 5.80 -2.85 -5.00
CA GLY A 314 6.67 -2.48 -3.87
C GLY A 314 6.12 -1.29 -3.06
N GLY A 315 6.59 -1.13 -1.82
CA GLY A 315 6.11 -0.10 -0.91
C GLY A 315 6.21 1.34 -1.45
N CYS A 316 7.16 1.64 -2.34
CA CYS A 316 7.27 2.95 -2.99
C CYS A 316 6.09 3.25 -3.93
N GLY A 317 5.37 2.22 -4.42
CA GLY A 317 4.14 2.37 -5.19
C GLY A 317 2.97 3.00 -4.41
N LEU A 318 3.09 3.19 -3.09
CA LEU A 318 2.15 3.99 -2.30
C LEU A 318 2.36 5.51 -2.44
N ASN A 319 3.43 5.94 -3.14
CA ASN A 319 3.72 7.34 -3.40
C ASN A 319 2.95 7.83 -4.63
N ILE A 320 1.85 8.53 -4.35
CA ILE A 320 0.89 8.95 -5.38
C ILE A 320 1.47 9.99 -6.35
N LYS A 321 2.46 10.78 -5.91
CA LYS A 321 3.09 11.82 -6.72
C LYS A 321 4.01 11.20 -7.77
N TRP A 322 4.81 10.22 -7.37
CA TRP A 322 5.64 9.44 -8.30
C TRP A 322 4.81 8.65 -9.30
N ASN A 323 3.72 8.02 -8.86
CA ASN A 323 2.78 7.33 -9.76
C ASN A 323 2.16 8.29 -10.78
N SER A 324 1.72 9.47 -10.33
CA SER A 324 1.19 10.51 -11.21
C SER A 324 2.22 11.06 -12.18
N ALA A 325 3.47 11.27 -11.74
CA ALA A 325 4.56 11.73 -12.58
C ALA A 325 4.82 10.72 -13.72
N LEU A 326 4.94 9.43 -13.41
CA LEU A 326 5.07 8.36 -14.41
C LEU A 326 3.88 8.34 -15.39
N ARG A 327 2.64 8.43 -14.88
CA ARG A 327 1.42 8.47 -15.69
C ARG A 327 1.37 9.68 -16.62
N ALA A 328 1.87 10.84 -16.18
CA ALA A 328 1.86 12.07 -16.94
C ALA A 328 2.91 12.13 -18.06
N THR A 329 3.91 11.24 -18.04
CA THR A 329 4.99 11.22 -19.06
C THR A 329 4.50 10.91 -20.48
N GLY A 330 3.39 10.17 -20.62
CA GLY A 330 2.96 9.60 -21.90
C GLY A 330 3.87 8.48 -22.43
N LEU A 331 4.80 7.96 -21.61
CA LEU A 331 5.66 6.82 -21.97
C LEU A 331 4.89 5.49 -22.03
N PHE A 332 3.74 5.43 -21.37
CA PHE A 332 2.92 4.24 -21.20
C PHE A 332 1.50 4.47 -21.70
N ASP A 333 0.91 3.43 -22.29
CA ASP A 333 -0.48 3.43 -22.76
C ASP A 333 -1.46 3.47 -21.57
N ALA A 334 -1.11 2.78 -20.49
CA ALA A 334 -1.85 2.77 -19.24
C ALA A 334 -0.93 2.45 -18.05
N VAL A 335 -1.27 2.99 -16.88
CA VAL A 335 -0.57 2.75 -15.61
C VAL A 335 -1.52 2.11 -14.61
N TRP A 336 -1.13 0.98 -14.06
CA TRP A 336 -1.83 0.22 -13.03
C TRP A 336 -1.02 0.17 -11.74
N VAL A 337 -1.66 0.50 -10.64
CA VAL A 337 -1.13 0.29 -9.29
C VAL A 337 -2.22 -0.45 -8.51
N PRO A 338 -1.96 -1.66 -7.98
CA PRO A 338 -2.96 -2.35 -7.16
C PRO A 338 -3.13 -1.64 -5.81
N PRO A 339 -4.25 -1.83 -5.07
CA PRO A 339 -4.46 -1.21 -3.76
C PRO A 339 -3.47 -1.68 -2.67
N PHE A 340 -2.71 -2.74 -2.96
CA PHE A 340 -1.73 -3.39 -2.08
C PHE A 340 -0.34 -3.47 -2.75
N PRO A 341 0.24 -2.35 -3.22
CA PRO A 341 1.54 -2.42 -3.90
C PRO A 341 2.67 -2.77 -2.92
N ASN A 342 2.49 -2.51 -1.61
CA ASN A 342 3.39 -2.95 -0.55
C ASN A 342 3.22 -4.44 -0.22
N ASP A 343 3.96 -4.92 0.79
CA ASP A 343 4.01 -6.32 1.21
C ASP A 343 2.66 -6.97 1.57
N SER A 344 1.62 -6.16 1.82
CA SER A 344 0.24 -6.65 1.95
C SER A 344 -0.26 -7.43 0.73
N GLY A 345 0.32 -7.20 -0.46
CA GLY A 345 0.04 -7.94 -1.69
C GLY A 345 0.84 -9.23 -1.87
N SER A 346 1.89 -9.47 -1.07
CA SER A 346 2.86 -10.55 -1.31
C SER A 346 2.25 -11.95 -1.18
N ALA A 347 1.28 -12.14 -0.26
CA ALA A 347 0.57 -13.42 -0.14
C ALA A 347 -0.23 -13.76 -1.41
N ILE A 348 -0.86 -12.76 -2.04
CA ILE A 348 -1.54 -12.92 -3.33
C ILE A 348 -0.49 -13.21 -4.42
N GLY A 349 0.59 -12.43 -4.43
CA GLY A 349 1.67 -12.55 -5.39
C GLY A 349 2.33 -13.91 -5.44
N THR A 350 2.69 -14.48 -4.29
CA THR A 350 3.35 -15.79 -4.22
C THR A 350 2.41 -16.92 -4.68
N ALA A 351 1.09 -16.81 -4.41
CA ALA A 351 0.12 -17.73 -4.98
C ALA A 351 0.04 -17.61 -6.52
N CYS A 352 0.09 -16.38 -7.06
CA CYS A 352 0.18 -16.14 -8.49
C CYS A 352 1.49 -16.66 -9.12
N CYS A 353 2.62 -16.62 -8.41
CA CYS A 353 3.87 -17.23 -8.84
C CYS A 353 3.72 -18.75 -9.02
N ALA A 354 3.04 -19.43 -8.09
CA ALA A 354 2.77 -20.86 -8.20
C ALA A 354 1.86 -21.20 -9.39
N ILE A 355 0.87 -20.36 -9.69
CA ILE A 355 0.04 -20.49 -10.91
C ILE A 355 0.91 -20.29 -12.16
N GLY A 356 1.73 -19.24 -12.17
CA GLY A 356 2.64 -18.90 -13.26
C GLY A 356 3.61 -20.02 -13.58
N ALA A 357 4.26 -20.58 -12.56
CA ALA A 357 5.27 -21.64 -12.71
C ALA A 357 4.69 -22.98 -13.21
N ARG A 358 3.43 -23.28 -12.89
CA ARG A 358 2.76 -24.52 -13.33
C ARG A 358 2.11 -24.40 -14.71
N LYS A 359 1.65 -23.20 -15.04
CA LYS A 359 0.92 -22.91 -16.28
C LYS A 359 1.57 -21.70 -16.94
N ARG A 360 0.97 -20.54 -16.69
CA ARG A 360 1.23 -19.21 -17.26
C ARG A 360 0.69 -18.20 -16.28
N PHE A 361 1.19 -16.97 -16.29
CA PHE A 361 0.51 -15.90 -15.57
C PHE A 361 -0.92 -15.73 -16.11
N MET A 362 -1.86 -15.60 -15.20
CA MET A 362 -3.28 -15.48 -15.50
C MET A 362 -3.87 -14.29 -14.75
N ALA A 363 -4.87 -13.66 -15.34
CA ALA A 363 -5.71 -12.73 -14.61
C ALA A 363 -6.37 -13.44 -13.43
N LEU A 364 -6.27 -12.83 -12.26
CA LEU A 364 -7.02 -13.24 -11.09
C LEU A 364 -8.41 -12.63 -11.18
N GLU A 365 -9.45 -13.39 -10.87
CA GLU A 365 -10.74 -12.82 -10.51
C GLU A 365 -10.66 -12.39 -9.04
N TRP A 366 -10.76 -11.10 -8.77
CA TRP A 366 -10.56 -10.57 -7.42
C TRP A 366 -11.45 -9.36 -7.15
N SER A 367 -11.60 -9.05 -5.86
CA SER A 367 -12.24 -7.84 -5.37
C SER A 367 -11.32 -7.16 -4.35
N VAL A 368 -11.33 -5.83 -4.32
CA VAL A 368 -10.67 -5.09 -3.25
C VAL A 368 -11.27 -5.43 -1.89
N TYR A 369 -12.53 -5.90 -1.83
CA TYR A 369 -13.19 -6.33 -0.60
C TYR A 369 -13.01 -7.83 -0.31
N SER A 370 -11.80 -8.37 -0.54
CA SER A 370 -11.44 -9.76 -0.21
C SER A 370 -10.80 -9.89 1.19
N GLY A 371 -10.74 -8.81 1.97
CA GLY A 371 -10.22 -8.79 3.34
C GLY A 371 -11.11 -9.50 4.37
N PRO A 372 -10.80 -9.40 5.68
CA PRO A 372 -11.62 -9.99 6.75
C PRO A 372 -13.07 -9.48 6.77
N ALA A 373 -14.03 -10.37 7.02
CA ALA A 373 -15.42 -9.99 7.26
C ALA A 373 -15.59 -9.25 8.60
N LEU A 374 -16.67 -8.47 8.74
CA LEU A 374 -17.07 -7.93 10.04
C LEU A 374 -17.33 -9.06 11.04
N ARG A 375 -16.80 -8.90 12.25
CA ARG A 375 -17.03 -9.82 13.36
C ARG A 375 -18.21 -9.35 14.21
N ARG A 376 -18.80 -10.28 14.95
CA ARG A 376 -19.71 -9.95 16.04
C ARG A 376 -18.90 -9.61 17.28
N GLY A 377 -19.27 -8.53 17.95
CA GLY A 377 -18.66 -8.11 19.21
C GLY A 377 -19.72 -7.58 20.17
N GLU A 378 -19.43 -7.62 21.46
CA GLU A 378 -20.32 -7.11 22.51
C GLU A 378 -20.32 -5.59 22.53
N ILE A 379 -21.45 -5.00 22.15
CA ILE A 379 -21.63 -3.54 22.09
C ILE A 379 -21.69 -2.98 23.53
N PRO A 380 -20.91 -1.94 23.88
CA PRO A 380 -20.98 -1.34 25.20
C PRO A 380 -22.38 -0.75 25.50
N THR A 381 -22.87 -0.93 26.73
CA THR A 381 -24.24 -0.55 27.18
C THR A 381 -24.60 0.93 27.04
N LYS A 382 -23.58 1.80 26.94
CA LYS A 382 -23.70 3.24 26.68
C LYS A 382 -24.08 3.58 25.24
N TRP A 383 -24.20 2.60 24.36
CA TRP A 383 -24.62 2.77 22.97
C TRP A 383 -26.02 2.21 22.76
N GLN A 384 -26.81 2.89 21.94
CA GLN A 384 -28.13 2.43 21.51
C GLN A 384 -28.16 2.29 20.00
N SER A 385 -28.86 1.27 19.51
CA SER A 385 -29.05 1.02 18.09
C SER A 385 -30.43 1.49 17.65
N ALA A 386 -30.51 2.04 16.44
CA ALA A 386 -31.76 2.31 15.75
C ALA A 386 -31.61 1.98 14.25
N PRO A 387 -32.71 1.62 13.55
CA PRO A 387 -32.70 1.58 12.09
C PRO A 387 -32.24 2.92 11.52
N CYS A 388 -31.41 2.88 10.49
CA CYS A 388 -30.92 4.06 9.78
C CYS A 388 -30.59 3.70 8.34
N SER A 389 -31.46 4.13 7.43
CA SER A 389 -31.27 4.04 5.99
C SER A 389 -30.08 4.87 5.52
N ILE A 390 -29.58 4.56 4.33
CA ILE A 390 -28.50 5.34 3.68
C ILE A 390 -28.91 6.80 3.49
N ARG A 391 -30.18 7.09 3.16
CA ARG A 391 -30.69 8.46 3.04
C ARG A 391 -30.69 9.22 4.38
N GLU A 392 -31.04 8.56 5.48
CA GLU A 392 -30.96 9.16 6.81
C GLU A 392 -29.51 9.43 7.22
N LEU A 393 -28.60 8.50 6.91
CA LEU A 393 -27.16 8.71 7.09
C LEU A 393 -26.65 9.89 6.26
N ALA A 394 -27.04 9.99 4.98
CA ALA A 394 -26.69 11.12 4.11
C ALA A 394 -27.18 12.45 4.70
N THR A 395 -28.42 12.48 5.19
CA THR A 395 -29.01 13.63 5.89
C THR A 395 -28.19 14.01 7.13
N MET A 396 -27.75 13.01 7.90
CA MET A 396 -26.93 13.20 9.08
C MET A 396 -25.57 13.82 8.74
N LEU A 397 -24.91 13.33 7.69
CA LEU A 397 -23.63 13.86 7.21
C LEU A 397 -23.78 15.27 6.63
N ALA A 398 -24.86 15.55 5.90
CA ALA A 398 -25.19 16.90 5.41
C ALA A 398 -25.41 17.91 6.55
N GLY A 399 -25.84 17.43 7.71
CA GLY A 399 -25.89 18.21 8.96
C GLY A 399 -24.57 18.34 9.71
N ASN A 400 -23.42 18.17 9.05
CA ASN A 400 -22.06 18.24 9.60
C ASN A 400 -21.74 17.27 10.75
N LYS A 401 -22.46 16.15 10.84
CA LYS A 401 -22.06 15.05 11.76
C LYS A 401 -21.09 14.12 11.03
N SER A 402 -20.24 13.45 11.80
CA SER A 402 -19.37 12.37 11.31
C SER A 402 -19.95 10.99 11.65
N ALA A 403 -19.56 9.99 10.86
CA ALA A 403 -19.96 8.60 11.08
C ALA A 403 -18.78 7.65 10.84
N ILE A 404 -18.63 6.64 11.70
CA ILE A 404 -17.87 5.45 11.32
C ILE A 404 -18.79 4.60 10.45
N PHE A 405 -18.35 4.28 9.24
CA PHE A 405 -19.06 3.46 8.28
C PHE A 405 -18.40 2.09 8.20
N LEU A 406 -19.12 1.06 8.64
CA LEU A 406 -18.68 -0.33 8.61
C LEU A 406 -19.65 -1.14 7.74
N THR A 407 -19.15 -1.87 6.76
CA THR A 407 -19.99 -2.81 5.98
C THR A 407 -19.15 -3.96 5.45
N GLY A 408 -19.78 -5.13 5.27
CA GLY A 408 -19.19 -6.26 4.56
C GLY A 408 -17.74 -6.63 4.95
N ARG A 409 -16.94 -6.93 3.94
CA ARG A 409 -15.53 -7.32 4.08
C ARG A 409 -14.64 -6.09 4.01
N ALA A 410 -13.57 -6.08 4.79
CA ALA A 410 -12.58 -5.01 4.75
C ALA A 410 -11.92 -4.95 3.37
N GLU A 411 -11.58 -3.73 2.96
CA GLU A 411 -10.78 -3.50 1.75
C GLU A 411 -9.33 -4.01 1.94
N LEU A 412 -8.67 -4.40 0.84
CA LEU A 412 -7.27 -4.81 0.80
C LEU A 412 -6.32 -3.59 0.76
N GLY A 413 -5.12 -3.75 1.32
CA GLY A 413 -4.10 -2.70 1.37
C GLY A 413 -4.33 -1.62 2.43
N PRO A 414 -3.45 -0.61 2.53
CA PRO A 414 -3.37 0.28 3.69
C PRO A 414 -4.38 1.44 3.69
N ARG A 415 -5.19 1.59 2.62
CA ARG A 415 -6.16 2.67 2.46
C ARG A 415 -7.56 2.18 2.83
N ALA A 416 -8.33 3.01 3.53
CA ALA A 416 -9.76 2.74 3.71
C ALA A 416 -10.50 3.21 2.45
N LEU A 417 -11.29 2.33 1.87
CA LEU A 417 -11.94 2.48 0.56
C LEU A 417 -13.46 2.30 0.68
N GLY A 418 -14.01 2.67 1.83
CA GLY A 418 -15.45 2.77 2.06
C GLY A 418 -16.06 1.64 2.90
N SER A 419 -15.33 0.57 3.22
CA SER A 419 -15.84 -0.52 4.08
C SER A 419 -15.43 -0.39 5.55
N ARG A 420 -14.30 0.28 5.83
CA ARG A 420 -13.82 0.60 7.18
C ARG A 420 -13.43 2.07 7.28
N SER A 421 -14.41 2.94 7.10
CA SER A 421 -14.19 4.38 6.90
C SER A 421 -14.78 5.23 8.02
N ILE A 422 -14.21 6.40 8.23
CA ILE A 422 -14.85 7.52 8.94
C ILE A 422 -15.20 8.54 7.87
N LEU A 423 -16.49 8.86 7.78
CA LEU A 423 -17.06 9.77 6.81
C LEU A 423 -17.52 11.06 7.47
N ALA A 424 -17.29 12.18 6.78
CA ALA A 424 -17.72 13.50 7.21
C ALA A 424 -17.92 14.42 5.98
N ALA A 425 -18.67 15.51 6.14
CA ALA A 425 -18.83 16.52 5.10
C ALA A 425 -17.49 17.21 4.80
N ALA A 426 -17.20 17.49 3.53
CA ALA A 426 -15.95 18.13 3.14
C ALA A 426 -15.97 19.67 3.17
N THR A 427 -17.11 20.26 3.56
CA THR A 427 -17.48 21.67 3.33
C THR A 427 -16.84 22.67 4.28
N SER A 428 -16.10 22.22 5.29
CA SER A 428 -15.49 23.10 6.29
C SER A 428 -14.06 22.65 6.63
N PRO A 429 -13.10 23.58 6.73
CA PRO A 429 -11.72 23.25 7.09
C PRO A 429 -11.62 22.63 8.50
N GLU A 430 -12.52 23.01 9.41
CA GLU A 430 -12.60 22.45 10.77
C GLU A 430 -12.87 20.94 10.75
N THR A 431 -13.50 20.41 9.69
CA THR A 431 -13.71 18.97 9.56
C THR A 431 -12.39 18.21 9.42
N LYS A 432 -11.40 18.77 8.70
CA LYS A 432 -10.06 18.18 8.61
C LYS A 432 -9.39 18.16 9.97
N ASP A 433 -9.49 19.27 10.70
CA ASP A 433 -8.86 19.42 12.01
C ASP A 433 -9.48 18.45 13.03
N TYR A 434 -10.81 18.37 13.08
CA TYR A 434 -11.54 17.39 13.87
C TYR A 434 -11.12 15.96 13.54
N LEU A 435 -11.06 15.60 12.25
CA LEU A 435 -10.65 14.26 11.83
C LEU A 435 -9.20 13.96 12.22
N ASN A 436 -8.29 14.93 12.13
CA ASN A 436 -6.91 14.74 12.57
C ASN A 436 -6.80 14.61 14.09
N GLU A 437 -7.55 15.40 14.86
CA GLU A 437 -7.58 15.36 16.32
C GLU A 437 -8.07 14.00 16.83
N ILE A 438 -9.23 13.53 16.36
CA ILE A 438 -9.76 12.23 16.81
C ILE A 438 -8.80 11.10 16.44
N LYS A 439 -8.06 11.21 15.33
CA LYS A 439 -7.10 10.23 14.85
C LYS A 439 -5.71 10.35 15.47
N LEU A 440 -5.47 11.34 16.33
CA LEU A 440 -4.15 11.64 16.91
C LEU A 440 -3.09 11.85 15.81
N ARG A 441 -3.45 12.62 14.79
CA ARG A 441 -2.62 12.92 13.62
C ARG A 441 -2.09 14.34 13.69
N GLU A 442 -0.96 14.57 13.03
CA GLU A 442 -0.39 15.88 12.83
C GLU A 442 -1.34 16.76 11.99
N HIS A 443 -1.40 18.08 12.24
CA HIS A 443 -2.38 18.99 11.61
C HIS A 443 -2.28 19.05 10.08
N PHE A 444 -1.09 18.83 9.51
CA PHE A 444 -0.83 18.82 8.07
C PHE A 444 -1.25 17.51 7.39
N ARG A 445 -1.70 16.49 8.15
CA ARG A 445 -2.09 15.21 7.55
C ARG A 445 -3.35 15.40 6.69
N PRO A 446 -3.32 15.00 5.42
CA PRO A 446 -4.48 15.18 4.56
C PRO A 446 -5.59 14.17 4.88
N VAL A 447 -6.81 14.58 4.53
CA VAL A 447 -7.99 13.73 4.50
C VAL A 447 -8.36 13.51 3.03
N ALA A 448 -8.59 12.26 2.63
CA ALA A 448 -8.88 11.92 1.25
C ALA A 448 -10.36 12.17 0.93
N PRO A 449 -10.71 12.63 -0.29
CA PRO A 449 -12.08 12.58 -0.76
C PRO A 449 -12.45 11.19 -1.29
N ILE A 450 -13.68 10.73 -0.99
CA ILE A 450 -14.36 9.70 -1.78
C ILE A 450 -15.45 10.37 -2.62
N CYS A 451 -15.37 10.23 -3.93
CA CYS A 451 -16.14 11.00 -4.91
C CYS A 451 -16.81 10.11 -5.94
N LEU A 452 -18.00 10.52 -6.39
CA LEU A 452 -18.65 9.91 -7.55
C LEU A 452 -17.78 10.10 -8.80
N GLU A 453 -17.43 8.99 -9.44
CA GLU A 453 -16.46 8.95 -10.53
C GLU A 453 -16.83 9.86 -11.71
N ASP A 454 -18.11 9.92 -12.07
CA ASP A 454 -18.62 10.74 -13.17
C ASP A 454 -18.55 12.25 -12.89
N ARG A 455 -18.42 12.65 -11.63
CA ARG A 455 -18.24 14.05 -11.21
C ARG A 455 -16.76 14.42 -10.98
N ALA A 456 -15.87 13.44 -10.84
CA ALA A 456 -14.46 13.69 -10.51
C ALA A 456 -13.74 14.64 -11.49
N PRO A 457 -13.95 14.59 -12.83
CA PRO A 457 -13.31 15.51 -13.78
C PRO A 457 -13.69 16.98 -13.59
N GLU A 458 -14.87 17.26 -13.02
CA GLU A 458 -15.35 18.62 -12.74
C GLU A 458 -14.71 19.23 -11.48
N ILE A 459 -14.12 18.40 -10.63
CA ILE A 459 -13.60 18.80 -9.30
C ILE A 459 -12.08 18.72 -9.27
N PHE A 460 -11.52 17.74 -9.97
CA PHE A 460 -10.12 17.40 -9.94
C PHE A 460 -9.50 17.39 -11.34
N SER A 461 -8.20 17.61 -11.41
CA SER A 461 -7.37 17.47 -12.61
C SER A 461 -6.23 16.48 -12.33
N PRO A 462 -6.11 15.37 -13.07
CA PRO A 462 -6.90 15.03 -14.27
C PRO A 462 -8.33 14.58 -13.94
N GLY A 463 -8.63 14.23 -12.67
CA GLY A 463 -9.95 13.76 -12.26
C GLY A 463 -10.38 12.44 -12.91
N THR A 464 -9.42 11.67 -13.41
CA THR A 464 -9.62 10.31 -13.95
C THR A 464 -9.94 9.31 -12.84
N PRO A 465 -10.45 8.10 -13.19
CA PRO A 465 -10.68 7.04 -12.21
C PRO A 465 -9.44 6.75 -11.38
N ASP A 466 -9.60 6.79 -10.05
CA ASP A 466 -8.61 6.38 -9.05
C ASP A 466 -9.35 5.70 -7.89
N PRO A 467 -9.83 4.46 -8.07
CA PRO A 467 -10.64 3.78 -7.06
C PRO A 467 -9.86 3.40 -5.80
N TYR A 468 -8.53 3.54 -5.79
CA TYR A 468 -7.66 3.01 -4.74
C TYR A 468 -6.77 4.07 -4.06
N MET A 469 -6.92 5.35 -4.39
CA MET A 469 -6.13 6.44 -3.80
C MET A 469 -4.63 6.30 -4.11
N LEU A 470 -4.28 6.03 -5.36
CA LEU A 470 -2.90 5.72 -5.79
C LEU A 470 -2.29 6.76 -6.72
N PHE A 471 -3.03 7.81 -7.06
CA PHE A 471 -2.56 8.91 -7.89
C PHE A 471 -2.85 10.27 -7.23
N ASP A 472 -2.01 11.25 -7.56
CA ASP A 472 -2.18 12.65 -7.17
C ASP A 472 -3.12 13.36 -8.15
N HIS A 473 -4.05 14.14 -7.60
CA HIS A 473 -5.05 14.89 -8.37
C HIS A 473 -5.10 16.33 -7.86
N GLN A 474 -5.01 17.32 -8.74
CA GLN A 474 -5.10 18.74 -8.37
C GLN A 474 -6.57 19.16 -8.20
N THR A 475 -6.92 19.76 -7.07
CA THR A 475 -8.27 20.32 -6.87
C THR A 475 -8.42 21.58 -7.71
N ARG A 476 -9.46 21.61 -8.55
CA ARG A 476 -9.75 22.75 -9.40
C ARG A 476 -10.08 23.99 -8.56
N PRO A 477 -9.60 25.19 -8.94
CA PRO A 477 -9.74 26.41 -8.15
C PRO A 477 -11.17 26.67 -7.65
N GLU A 478 -12.17 26.49 -8.51
CA GLU A 478 -13.60 26.73 -8.23
C GLU A 478 -14.23 25.79 -7.19
N TRP A 479 -13.51 24.73 -6.79
CA TRP A 479 -13.94 23.79 -5.76
C TRP A 479 -13.19 23.94 -4.44
N ARG A 480 -12.05 24.62 -4.40
CA ARG A 480 -11.20 24.68 -3.20
C ARG A 480 -11.93 25.20 -1.96
N ASP A 481 -12.75 26.23 -2.14
CA ASP A 481 -13.55 26.81 -1.06
C ASP A 481 -14.83 26.00 -0.75
N LYS A 482 -15.29 25.16 -1.67
CA LYS A 482 -16.49 24.33 -1.51
C LYS A 482 -16.22 23.04 -0.72
N ILE A 483 -15.01 22.50 -0.84
CA ILE A 483 -14.60 21.22 -0.23
C ILE A 483 -13.25 21.34 0.53
N PRO A 484 -13.05 22.38 1.34
CA PRO A 484 -11.73 22.70 1.91
C PRO A 484 -11.14 21.57 2.79
N ALA A 485 -11.96 20.68 3.35
CA ALA A 485 -11.48 19.62 4.24
C ALA A 485 -10.62 18.55 3.55
N VAL A 486 -10.78 18.38 2.23
CA VAL A 486 -10.10 17.34 1.43
C VAL A 486 -8.99 17.88 0.53
N VAL A 487 -8.76 19.20 0.57
CA VAL A 487 -7.69 19.86 -0.19
C VAL A 487 -6.41 19.81 0.63
N HIS A 488 -5.36 19.24 0.04
CA HIS A 488 -4.02 19.23 0.61
C HIS A 488 -3.42 20.64 0.62
N LEU A 489 -2.35 20.84 1.39
CA LEU A 489 -1.70 22.15 1.52
C LEU A 489 -1.16 22.71 0.19
N ASP A 490 -0.76 21.83 -0.73
CA ASP A 490 -0.29 22.16 -2.07
C ASP A 490 -1.43 22.24 -3.13
N GLY A 491 -2.70 22.17 -2.69
CA GLY A 491 -3.89 22.19 -3.56
C GLY A 491 -4.26 20.83 -4.17
N SER A 492 -3.44 19.80 -3.96
CA SER A 492 -3.73 18.44 -4.42
C SER A 492 -4.77 17.73 -3.55
N ALA A 493 -5.16 16.54 -3.95
CA ALA A 493 -6.01 15.63 -3.22
C ALA A 493 -5.65 14.19 -3.59
N ARG A 494 -5.67 13.29 -2.60
CA ARG A 494 -5.58 11.85 -2.84
C ARG A 494 -6.96 11.26 -3.02
N LEU A 495 -7.47 11.33 -4.23
CA LEU A 495 -8.84 10.97 -4.61
C LEU A 495 -9.12 9.47 -4.52
N GLN A 496 -10.30 9.11 -4.02
CA GLN A 496 -10.96 7.83 -4.31
C GLN A 496 -12.16 8.08 -5.22
N THR A 497 -12.19 7.47 -6.41
CA THR A 497 -13.39 7.44 -7.23
C THR A 497 -14.24 6.21 -6.95
N ILE A 498 -15.55 6.35 -7.05
CA ILE A 498 -16.47 5.22 -7.06
C ILE A 498 -17.57 5.46 -8.09
N SER A 499 -17.79 4.46 -8.96
CA SER A 499 -18.89 4.52 -9.92
C SER A 499 -20.23 4.62 -9.20
N ARG A 500 -21.11 5.47 -9.74
CA ARG A 500 -22.50 5.63 -9.30
C ARG A 500 -23.30 4.32 -9.34
N THR A 501 -22.91 3.40 -10.23
CA THR A 501 -23.53 2.08 -10.40
C THR A 501 -22.82 0.98 -9.59
N SER A 502 -21.84 1.34 -8.75
CA SER A 502 -21.18 0.38 -7.87
C SER A 502 -22.22 -0.24 -6.92
N GLN A 503 -22.09 -1.55 -6.68
CA GLN A 503 -22.93 -2.26 -5.73
C GLN A 503 -22.52 -2.02 -4.27
N HIS A 504 -21.39 -1.34 -4.03
CA HIS A 504 -20.95 -1.03 -2.68
C HIS A 504 -21.85 0.07 -2.07
N PRO A 505 -22.39 -0.10 -0.84
CA PRO A 505 -23.37 0.83 -0.25
C PRO A 505 -22.94 2.31 -0.16
N ILE A 506 -21.63 2.57 -0.16
CA ILE A 506 -21.10 3.94 -0.15
C ILE A 506 -21.41 4.73 -1.44
N ALA A 507 -21.66 4.05 -2.57
CA ALA A 507 -22.09 4.72 -3.80
C ALA A 507 -23.50 5.30 -3.65
N GLU A 508 -24.44 4.53 -3.10
CA GLU A 508 -25.77 5.01 -2.75
C GLU A 508 -25.70 6.18 -1.77
N LEU A 509 -24.83 6.09 -0.75
CA LEU A 509 -24.63 7.17 0.21
C LEU A 509 -24.18 8.47 -0.45
N LEU A 510 -23.23 8.41 -1.38
CA LEU A 510 -22.75 9.59 -2.12
C LEU A 510 -23.84 10.15 -3.04
N VAL A 511 -24.63 9.30 -3.69
CA VAL A 511 -25.76 9.74 -4.52
C VAL A 511 -26.81 10.47 -3.69
N GLU A 512 -27.20 9.93 -2.53
CA GLU A 512 -28.14 10.60 -1.63
C GLU A 512 -27.56 11.88 -1.04
N TYR A 513 -26.28 11.89 -0.68
CA TYR A 513 -25.60 13.08 -0.18
C TYR A 513 -25.50 14.19 -1.24
N GLU A 514 -25.19 13.84 -2.50
CA GLU A 514 -25.17 14.76 -3.63
C GLU A 514 -26.55 15.39 -3.87
N LYS A 515 -27.63 14.60 -3.82
CA LYS A 515 -29.00 15.12 -3.97
C LYS A 515 -29.36 16.16 -2.91
N LEU A 516 -28.86 15.99 -1.68
CA LEU A 516 -29.14 16.87 -0.55
C LEU A 516 -28.29 18.15 -0.55
N THR A 517 -27.04 18.06 -1.01
CA THR A 517 -26.04 19.11 -0.81
C THR A 517 -25.51 19.75 -2.10
N GLY A 518 -25.72 19.10 -3.25
CA GLY A 518 -25.06 19.42 -4.51
C GLY A 518 -23.57 19.03 -4.56
N ILE A 519 -23.03 18.39 -3.52
CA ILE A 519 -21.61 18.02 -3.41
C ILE A 519 -21.48 16.49 -3.60
N PRO A 520 -20.73 16.02 -4.61
CA PRO A 520 -20.68 14.59 -4.96
C PRO A 520 -19.53 13.85 -4.27
N LEU A 521 -19.13 14.30 -3.08
CA LEU A 521 -18.03 13.69 -2.32
C LEU A 521 -18.16 13.90 -0.81
N LEU A 522 -17.47 13.03 -0.07
CA LEU A 522 -17.30 13.10 1.38
C LEU A 522 -15.81 12.98 1.73
N CYS A 523 -15.43 13.44 2.93
CA CYS A 523 -14.19 13.02 3.55
C CYS A 523 -14.20 11.50 3.79
N ASN A 524 -13.07 10.84 3.53
CA ASN A 524 -12.83 9.44 3.84
C ASN A 524 -11.48 9.28 4.54
N THR A 525 -11.49 8.69 5.74
CA THR A 525 -10.29 8.29 6.47
C THR A 525 -10.51 6.95 7.17
N SER A 526 -9.44 6.27 7.56
CA SER A 526 -9.53 4.93 8.12
C SER A 526 -10.20 4.87 9.50
N ALA A 527 -11.10 3.90 9.68
CA ALA A 527 -11.68 3.54 10.96
C ALA A 527 -10.77 2.56 11.71
N ASN A 528 -9.89 3.11 12.56
CA ASN A 528 -8.89 2.36 13.32
C ASN A 528 -8.36 3.13 14.55
N HIS A 529 -7.64 2.44 15.43
CA HIS A 529 -6.72 3.09 16.36
C HIS A 529 -5.47 3.59 15.64
N HIS A 530 -4.80 4.59 16.21
CA HIS A 530 -3.51 5.08 15.70
C HIS A 530 -2.48 3.94 15.73
N GLY A 531 -1.76 3.73 14.63
CA GLY A 531 -0.74 2.68 14.51
C GLY A 531 -1.27 1.24 14.39
N ARG A 532 -2.57 1.04 14.14
CA ARG A 532 -3.20 -0.30 14.05
C ARG A 532 -3.98 -0.48 12.75
N GLY A 533 -4.33 -1.72 12.38
CA GLY A 533 -5.17 -2.02 11.21
C GLY A 533 -6.64 -1.60 11.42
N PHE A 534 -7.58 -2.06 10.60
CA PHE A 534 -8.98 -1.58 10.66
C PHE A 534 -9.79 -2.15 11.83
N PHE A 535 -10.87 -1.46 12.21
CA PHE A 535 -11.80 -2.01 13.21
C PHE A 535 -12.44 -3.30 12.68
N PRO A 536 -12.41 -4.40 13.46
CA PRO A 536 -12.97 -5.67 13.03
C PRO A 536 -14.49 -5.74 13.20
N ASP A 537 -15.06 -4.89 14.05
CA ASP A 537 -16.47 -4.94 14.44
C ASP A 537 -16.96 -3.56 14.97
N ILE A 538 -18.28 -3.45 15.14
CA ILE A 538 -18.95 -2.26 15.69
C ILE A 538 -18.50 -2.01 17.13
N ALA A 539 -18.28 -3.07 17.92
CA ALA A 539 -17.92 -2.96 19.32
C ALA A 539 -16.57 -2.24 19.52
N ALA A 540 -15.59 -2.49 18.65
CA ALA A 540 -14.30 -1.81 18.64
C ALA A 540 -14.46 -0.31 18.35
N ALA A 541 -15.29 0.05 17.35
CA ALA A 541 -15.62 1.44 17.06
C ALA A 541 -16.31 2.13 18.25
N CYS A 542 -17.29 1.46 18.87
CA CYS A 542 -18.00 1.96 20.05
C CYS A 542 -17.12 2.09 21.30
N ARG A 543 -16.15 1.18 21.50
CA ARG A 543 -15.15 1.27 22.57
C ARG A 543 -14.18 2.43 22.33
N TRP A 544 -13.76 2.64 21.08
CA TRP A 544 -12.93 3.79 20.72
C TRP A 544 -13.63 5.11 21.03
N GLY A 545 -14.92 5.22 20.69
CA GLY A 545 -15.82 6.25 21.20
C GLY A 545 -15.50 7.70 20.85
N ARG A 546 -14.60 7.93 19.87
CA ARG A 546 -14.22 9.28 19.41
C ARG A 546 -15.13 9.86 18.33
N VAL A 547 -15.96 9.03 17.73
CA VAL A 547 -17.03 9.42 16.79
C VAL A 547 -18.34 8.98 17.41
N GLY A 548 -19.32 9.88 17.50
CA GLY A 548 -20.58 9.63 18.22
C GLY A 548 -21.54 8.69 17.48
N ASN A 549 -21.30 8.41 16.20
CA ASN A 549 -22.16 7.64 15.32
C ASN A 549 -21.38 6.51 14.65
N VAL A 550 -21.89 5.28 14.73
CA VAL A 550 -21.36 4.13 13.98
C VAL A 550 -22.51 3.58 13.15
N TRP A 551 -22.40 3.62 11.83
CA TRP A 551 -23.35 3.02 10.91
C TRP A 551 -22.83 1.67 10.44
N CYS A 552 -23.71 0.66 10.43
CA CYS A 552 -23.42 -0.66 9.92
C CYS A 552 -24.69 -1.33 9.39
N ASP A 553 -24.69 -1.67 8.10
CA ASP A 553 -25.72 -2.47 7.41
C ASP A 553 -27.18 -2.09 7.78
N GLY A 554 -27.51 -0.80 7.61
CA GLY A 554 -28.87 -0.27 7.81
C GLY A 554 -29.25 0.08 9.26
N HIS A 555 -28.28 0.03 10.17
CA HIS A 555 -28.45 0.45 11.56
C HIS A 555 -27.40 1.49 11.95
N ILE A 556 -27.77 2.37 12.88
CA ILE A 556 -26.86 3.32 13.49
C ILE A 556 -26.79 3.08 14.99
N TRP A 557 -25.58 3.12 15.54
CA TRP A 557 -25.32 3.14 16.96
C TRP A 557 -24.92 4.55 17.36
N THR A 558 -25.59 5.08 18.37
CA THR A 558 -25.30 6.40 18.94
C THR A 558 -24.96 6.29 20.41
N LYS A 559 -24.01 7.11 20.87
CA LYS A 559 -23.67 7.21 22.30
C LYS A 559 -24.85 7.87 23.03
N LYS A 560 -25.35 7.24 24.10
CA LYS A 560 -26.35 7.86 24.99
C LYS A 560 -25.78 9.16 25.55
N ALA A 561 -26.61 10.20 25.64
CA ALA A 561 -26.25 11.40 26.38
C ALA A 561 -25.99 10.98 27.84
N ASP A 562 -24.91 11.49 28.43
CA ASP A 562 -24.65 11.28 29.86
C ASP A 562 -25.81 11.99 30.60
N SER A 563 -26.67 11.18 31.24
CA SER A 563 -27.88 11.61 31.96
C SER A 563 -27.56 12.27 33.28
#